data_AF-A0AA39Q1H1-F1
#
_entry.id   AF-A0AA39Q1H1-F1
#
_cell.length_a   1.000
_cell.length_b   1.000
_cell.length_c   1.000
_cell.angle_alpha   90.00
_cell.angle_beta   90.00
_cell.angle_gamma   90.00
#
_symmetry.space_group_name_H-M   'P 1'
#
loop_
_entity.id
_entity.type
_entity.pdbx_description
1 polymer ?
#
loop_
_entity_poly.entity_id
_entity_poly.type
_entity_poly.pdbx_seq_one_letter_code
_entity_poly.pdbx_strand_id
1 'polypeptide(L)'
;MQSHTYSASASFVSSPSGDPYKYQVGFGNRFASEAIPGTLPQGQNQPQKNKYGLYMEGMTGSPFVAPRPQNLHAFLYRIRPSLDHKKFVRLPDSPDMESNFLPINPKVHISPTQLSLGPPPLPLSSVEVDFIAGLKTIAGNGEPTAREGLALHFYAANADMKNKAFCNSDGDMLVAPQQGRLDVQTEFGRMMVRPGEFIVIQKGMKFKVSLPDGPSRGYVQEIFGSHFELPDLGPIGGHGMANPRDFEVPLASFEIDETNWEVVYKIGGQLFSAAQDHTPFDVVAWQGNYVPYKYAMEKFIFVGSLSKDHIDPSVFTVLTSKSKATGIPLVEVLTLSERWDVASDTFRPPYYHRNNATEIAGLIYGEWVPSFVRGGIGLQTVFCPHGPPSEVHKGASTMELKPERVFKDTLLIAFETPMILTMTDYAFNRAGKVTESEPLSFPPDFIAHLDEINADLKAAGYDELKKKSG
;
A
#
# COMPACT_ATOMS: atom_id res chain seq x y z
N MET A 1 -5.87 -55.02 -11.40
CA MET A 1 -5.11 -53.75 -11.30
C MET A 1 -5.54 -53.07 -10.03
N GLN A 2 -4.64 -52.82 -9.07
CA GLN A 2 -4.96 -51.93 -7.93
C GLN A 2 -4.89 -50.50 -8.45
N SER A 3 -6.04 -49.85 -8.63
CA SER A 3 -6.10 -48.43 -8.95
C SER A 3 -5.70 -47.65 -7.70
N HIS A 4 -4.50 -47.08 -7.69
CA HIS A 4 -4.08 -46.18 -6.63
C HIS A 4 -4.79 -44.84 -6.86
N THR A 5 -5.82 -44.57 -6.07
CA THR A 5 -6.48 -43.26 -6.03
C THR A 5 -5.94 -42.51 -4.83
N TYR A 6 -5.59 -41.24 -5.03
CA TYR A 6 -5.10 -40.35 -3.98
C TYR A 6 -6.03 -39.13 -3.92
N SER A 7 -6.51 -38.82 -2.72
CA SER A 7 -7.29 -37.61 -2.44
C SER A 7 -6.48 -36.72 -1.50
N ALA A 8 -6.52 -35.41 -1.74
CA ALA A 8 -5.92 -34.45 -0.80
C ALA A 8 -6.62 -34.55 0.56
N SER A 9 -5.85 -34.53 1.64
CA SER A 9 -6.38 -34.59 3.01
C SER A 9 -6.73 -33.21 3.58
N ALA A 10 -6.29 -32.13 2.93
CA ALA A 10 -6.51 -30.75 3.37
C ALA A 10 -6.52 -29.78 2.17
N SER A 11 -6.96 -28.54 2.40
CA SER A 11 -6.82 -27.45 1.45
C SER A 11 -5.34 -27.10 1.22
N PHE A 12 -5.06 -26.45 0.08
CA PHE A 12 -3.74 -25.94 -0.21
C PHE A 12 -3.39 -24.78 0.73
N VAL A 13 -2.16 -24.81 1.24
CA VAL A 13 -1.61 -23.80 2.15
C VAL A 13 -0.23 -23.43 1.62
N SER A 14 0.09 -22.14 1.51
CA SER A 14 1.43 -21.68 1.12
C SER A 14 2.38 -21.71 2.30
N SER A 15 3.67 -21.85 2.02
CA SER A 15 4.76 -21.80 3.00
C SER A 15 5.92 -21.03 2.37
N PRO A 16 5.89 -19.69 2.38
CA PRO A 16 6.91 -18.87 1.74
C PRO A 16 8.30 -19.16 2.31
N SER A 17 9.33 -19.08 1.47
CA SER A 17 10.71 -19.33 1.91
C SER A 17 11.15 -18.28 2.93
N GLY A 18 11.73 -18.72 4.06
CA GLY A 18 12.18 -17.84 5.14
C GLY A 18 11.06 -17.25 6.01
N ASP A 19 9.81 -17.64 5.77
CA ASP A 19 8.65 -17.27 6.58
C ASP A 19 8.34 -18.41 7.57
N PRO A 20 8.24 -18.13 8.88
CA PRO A 20 7.92 -19.17 9.86
C PRO A 20 6.45 -19.62 9.84
N TYR A 21 5.58 -18.92 9.11
CA TYR A 21 4.15 -19.17 9.09
C TYR A 21 3.68 -19.81 7.78
N LYS A 22 2.44 -20.28 7.82
CA LYS A 22 1.73 -20.89 6.71
C LYS A 22 0.43 -20.13 6.46
N TYR A 23 0.01 -20.07 5.20
CA TYR A 23 -1.10 -19.21 4.80
C TYR A 23 -2.12 -19.93 3.93
N GLN A 24 -3.40 -19.61 4.12
CA GLN A 24 -4.39 -19.84 3.07
C GLN A 24 -4.15 -18.84 1.94
N VAL A 25 -4.66 -19.13 0.74
CA VAL A 25 -4.47 -18.27 -0.42
C VAL A 25 -5.78 -17.96 -1.15
N GLY A 26 -5.82 -16.81 -1.82
CA GLY A 26 -6.94 -16.41 -2.69
C GLY A 26 -7.62 -15.12 -2.24
N PHE A 27 -7.31 -14.01 -2.91
CA PHE A 27 -7.94 -12.72 -2.66
C PHE A 27 -9.47 -12.80 -2.71
N GLY A 28 -10.14 -12.26 -1.68
CA GLY A 28 -11.61 -12.20 -1.61
C GLY A 28 -12.32 -13.52 -1.30
N ASN A 29 -11.60 -14.61 -1.03
CA ASN A 29 -12.20 -15.88 -0.63
C ASN A 29 -13.02 -15.78 0.66
N ARG A 30 -13.92 -16.76 0.85
CA ARG A 30 -14.51 -17.05 2.16
C ARG A 30 -13.68 -18.15 2.83
N PHE A 31 -12.81 -17.73 3.72
CA PHE A 31 -11.90 -18.60 4.43
C PHE A 31 -12.55 -19.19 5.68
N ALA A 32 -11.98 -20.30 6.13
CA ALA A 32 -12.29 -20.93 7.41
C ALA A 32 -10.97 -21.43 8.00
N SER A 33 -10.70 -21.09 9.25
CA SER A 33 -9.46 -21.49 9.92
C SER A 33 -9.73 -21.83 11.38
N GLU A 34 -9.13 -22.92 11.86
CA GLU A 34 -9.22 -23.34 13.26
C GLU A 34 -7.85 -23.79 13.76
N ALA A 35 -7.41 -23.22 14.88
CA ALA A 35 -6.17 -23.65 15.54
C ALA A 35 -6.38 -24.96 16.31
N ILE A 36 -7.60 -25.20 16.78
CA ILE A 36 -8.02 -26.45 17.43
C ILE A 36 -9.07 -27.14 16.54
N PRO A 37 -8.84 -28.39 16.09
CA PRO A 37 -9.75 -29.08 15.18
C PRO A 37 -11.20 -29.19 15.66
N GLY A 38 -12.13 -28.98 14.73
CA GLY A 38 -13.57 -29.01 14.93
C GLY A 38 -14.09 -27.93 15.87
N THR A 39 -13.45 -26.76 15.93
CA THR A 39 -13.91 -25.61 16.73
C THR A 39 -14.97 -24.81 16.00
N LEU A 40 -14.86 -24.70 14.67
CA LEU A 40 -15.88 -24.04 13.87
C LEU A 40 -17.21 -24.78 13.98
N PRO A 41 -18.33 -24.07 14.27
CA PRO A 41 -19.66 -24.66 14.23
C PRO A 41 -20.03 -25.12 12.83
N GLN A 42 -20.80 -26.21 12.73
CA GLN A 42 -21.25 -26.76 11.46
C GLN A 42 -22.69 -26.34 11.17
N GLY A 43 -22.96 -25.86 9.95
CA GLY A 43 -24.31 -25.52 9.49
C GLY A 43 -24.91 -24.23 10.08
N GLN A 44 -24.19 -23.50 10.93
CA GLN A 44 -24.61 -22.24 11.53
C GLN A 44 -23.40 -21.41 11.99
N ASN A 45 -23.59 -20.12 12.26
CA ASN A 45 -22.54 -19.24 12.79
C ASN A 45 -22.67 -19.00 14.30
N GLN A 46 -23.89 -19.09 14.85
CA GLN A 46 -24.19 -18.67 16.22
C GLN A 46 -24.87 -19.83 16.99
N PRO A 47 -24.14 -20.89 17.35
CA PRO A 47 -24.70 -21.95 18.19
C PRO A 47 -25.01 -21.43 19.59
N GLN A 48 -26.06 -21.99 20.21
CA GLN A 48 -26.38 -21.70 21.60
C GLN A 48 -25.21 -22.04 22.54
N LYS A 49 -24.44 -23.07 22.20
CA LYS A 49 -23.25 -23.53 22.93
C LYS A 49 -22.09 -23.65 21.94
N ASN A 50 -21.20 -22.67 21.91
CA ASN A 50 -19.94 -22.82 21.19
C ASN A 50 -19.07 -23.90 21.87
N LYS A 51 -18.26 -24.60 21.08
CA LYS A 51 -17.28 -25.55 21.62
C LYS A 51 -16.34 -24.82 22.56
N TYR A 52 -15.96 -25.50 23.65
CA TYR A 52 -15.11 -24.96 24.73
C TYR A 52 -15.64 -23.69 25.43
N GLY A 53 -16.92 -23.34 25.23
CA GLY A 53 -17.48 -22.12 25.83
C GLY A 53 -16.96 -20.82 25.19
N LEU A 54 -16.42 -20.89 23.97
CA LEU A 54 -15.95 -19.71 23.25
C LEU A 54 -17.08 -18.70 23.01
N TYR A 55 -16.72 -17.43 22.91
CA TYR A 55 -17.61 -16.37 22.48
C TYR A 55 -17.54 -16.26 20.96
N MET A 56 -18.71 -16.22 20.32
CA MET A 56 -18.80 -15.87 18.92
C MET A 56 -18.95 -14.34 18.81
N GLU A 57 -18.06 -13.72 18.07
CA GLU A 57 -18.05 -12.29 17.79
C GLU A 57 -18.14 -12.07 16.27
N GLY A 58 -19.13 -11.29 15.84
CA GLY A 58 -19.28 -10.91 14.45
C GLY A 58 -18.55 -9.61 14.16
N MET A 59 -17.60 -9.64 13.22
CA MET A 59 -16.94 -8.46 12.68
C MET A 59 -17.54 -8.13 11.32
N THR A 60 -18.10 -6.93 11.18
CA THR A 60 -18.80 -6.48 9.98
C THR A 60 -17.99 -5.37 9.30
N GLY A 61 -17.34 -5.69 8.19
CA GLY A 61 -16.47 -4.77 7.45
C GLY A 61 -17.24 -3.81 6.53
N SER A 62 -18.41 -4.23 6.03
CA SER A 62 -19.26 -3.39 5.18
C SER A 62 -20.73 -3.37 5.66
N PRO A 63 -21.55 -2.39 5.22
CA PRO A 63 -22.96 -2.32 5.64
C PRO A 63 -23.70 -3.64 5.41
N PHE A 64 -24.60 -4.04 6.33
CA PHE A 64 -25.31 -5.33 6.25
C PHE A 64 -26.05 -5.55 4.92
N VAL A 65 -26.55 -4.47 4.30
CA VAL A 65 -27.27 -4.48 3.01
C VAL A 65 -26.37 -4.41 1.79
N ALA A 66 -25.04 -4.41 1.97
CA ALA A 66 -24.08 -4.38 0.87
C ALA A 66 -24.33 -5.59 -0.07
N PRO A 67 -24.25 -5.37 -1.40
CA PRO A 67 -24.40 -6.46 -2.36
C PRO A 67 -23.36 -7.54 -2.09
N ARG A 68 -23.68 -8.79 -2.43
CA ARG A 68 -22.86 -9.97 -2.07
C ARG A 68 -21.36 -9.83 -2.41
N PRO A 69 -20.95 -9.27 -3.57
CA PRO A 69 -19.53 -9.08 -3.88
C PRO A 69 -18.82 -8.06 -2.97
N GLN A 70 -19.54 -7.09 -2.42
CA GLN A 70 -19.03 -6.04 -1.53
C GLN A 70 -19.33 -6.32 -0.05
N ASN A 71 -19.99 -7.43 0.27
CA ASN A 71 -20.37 -7.78 1.63
C ASN A 71 -19.18 -8.44 2.35
N LEU A 72 -18.62 -7.73 3.33
CA LEU A 72 -17.42 -8.14 4.07
C LEU A 72 -17.77 -8.41 5.52
N HIS A 73 -17.51 -9.63 5.97
CA HIS A 73 -17.71 -10.01 7.37
C HIS A 73 -16.78 -11.15 7.79
N ALA A 74 -16.61 -11.30 9.09
CA ALA A 74 -15.97 -12.44 9.72
C ALA A 74 -16.71 -12.83 11.01
N PHE A 75 -16.67 -14.11 11.35
CA PHE A 75 -17.08 -14.65 12.65
C PHE A 75 -15.82 -15.14 13.36
N LEU A 76 -15.58 -14.61 14.55
CA LEU A 76 -14.44 -14.94 15.40
C LEU A 76 -14.95 -15.76 16.59
N TYR A 77 -14.33 -16.90 16.85
CA TYR A 77 -14.63 -17.76 18.01
C TYR A 77 -13.48 -17.63 19.00
N ARG A 78 -13.67 -16.78 20.01
CA ARG A 78 -12.60 -16.26 20.89
C ARG A 78 -12.82 -16.60 22.36
N ILE A 79 -11.76 -16.54 23.16
CA ILE A 79 -11.79 -16.93 24.58
C ILE A 79 -12.58 -15.91 25.42
N ARG A 80 -12.35 -14.61 25.21
CA ARG A 80 -13.08 -13.49 25.81
C ARG A 80 -13.61 -12.56 24.72
N PRO A 81 -14.83 -12.01 24.85
CA PRO A 81 -15.34 -11.07 23.86
C PRO A 81 -14.50 -9.77 23.87
N SER A 82 -14.37 -9.10 22.72
CA SER A 82 -13.68 -7.80 22.63
C SER A 82 -14.31 -6.72 23.52
N LEU A 83 -15.54 -6.94 24.01
CA LEU A 83 -16.25 -6.09 24.95
C LEU A 83 -15.60 -6.04 26.34
N ASP A 84 -14.81 -7.04 26.72
CA ASP A 84 -14.20 -7.15 28.04
C ASP A 84 -12.94 -6.26 28.16
N HIS A 85 -13.14 -4.96 28.34
CA HIS A 85 -12.06 -4.00 28.53
C HIS A 85 -12.45 -2.90 29.53
N LYS A 86 -11.45 -2.18 30.06
CA LYS A 86 -11.66 -1.01 30.91
C LYS A 86 -12.06 0.21 30.06
N LYS A 87 -12.51 1.28 30.72
CA LYS A 87 -12.93 2.51 30.03
C LYS A 87 -11.82 3.06 29.14
N PHE A 88 -12.22 3.58 27.97
CA PHE A 88 -11.33 4.31 27.09
C PHE A 88 -10.80 5.59 27.75
N VAL A 89 -9.51 5.85 27.53
CA VAL A 89 -8.83 7.09 27.90
C VAL A 89 -8.25 7.71 26.63
N ARG A 90 -8.52 8.99 26.39
CA ARG A 90 -7.92 9.70 25.26
C ARG A 90 -6.41 9.86 25.49
N LEU A 91 -5.61 9.46 24.51
CA LEU A 91 -4.18 9.65 24.52
C LEU A 91 -3.82 11.07 24.01
N PRO A 92 -2.63 11.60 24.35
CA PRO A 92 -2.13 12.82 23.74
C PRO A 92 -2.02 12.70 22.22
N ASP A 93 -2.20 13.83 21.52
CA ASP A 93 -2.03 13.87 20.07
C ASP A 93 -0.58 13.57 19.71
N SER A 94 -0.37 12.72 18.70
CA SER A 94 0.97 12.52 18.13
C SER A 94 1.36 13.77 17.34
N PRO A 95 2.57 14.33 17.56
CA PRO A 95 3.01 15.49 16.79
C PRO A 95 3.28 15.16 15.32
N ASP A 96 3.45 13.88 14.98
CA ASP A 96 3.80 13.43 13.62
C ASP A 96 2.62 12.79 12.89
N MET A 97 1.46 12.63 13.54
CA MET A 97 0.28 12.04 12.93
C MET A 97 -0.76 13.12 12.61
N GLU A 98 -1.30 13.09 11.40
CA GLU A 98 -2.39 13.95 10.95
C GLU A 98 -3.45 13.09 10.25
N SER A 99 -4.71 13.51 10.30
CA SER A 99 -5.82 12.83 9.63
C SER A 99 -6.86 13.78 9.06
N ASN A 100 -6.73 15.09 9.31
CA ASN A 100 -7.55 16.11 8.67
C ASN A 100 -6.71 16.87 7.64
N PHE A 101 -7.01 16.65 6.36
CA PHE A 101 -6.27 17.21 5.24
C PHE A 101 -7.00 18.35 4.54
N LEU A 102 -8.05 18.89 5.17
CA LEU A 102 -8.76 20.06 4.67
C LEU A 102 -7.88 21.30 4.79
N PRO A 103 -7.85 22.23 3.80
CA PRO A 103 -7.00 23.43 3.85
C PRO A 103 -7.25 24.39 5.02
N ILE A 104 -8.34 24.20 5.78
CA ILE A 104 -8.61 24.95 7.02
C ILE A 104 -7.72 24.49 8.19
N ASN A 105 -7.14 23.28 8.11
CA ASN A 105 -6.18 22.80 9.09
C ASN A 105 -4.84 23.54 8.90
N PRO A 106 -4.36 24.32 9.88
CA PRO A 106 -3.12 25.09 9.73
C PRO A 106 -1.85 24.22 9.65
N LYS A 107 -1.95 22.92 9.95
CA LYS A 107 -0.83 21.97 9.92
C LYS A 107 -0.60 21.32 8.56
N VAL A 108 -1.41 21.66 7.55
CA VAL A 108 -1.30 21.11 6.21
C VAL A 108 -1.16 22.20 5.16
N HIS A 109 -0.39 21.90 4.11
CA HIS A 109 0.06 22.86 3.12
C HIS A 109 -0.05 22.29 1.71
N ILE A 110 -0.25 23.15 0.72
CA ILE A 110 -0.30 22.76 -0.68
C ILE A 110 1.06 23.10 -1.32
N SER A 111 1.62 22.14 -2.07
CA SER A 111 2.78 22.36 -2.95
C SER A 111 2.32 22.37 -4.41
N PRO A 112 2.83 23.28 -5.26
CA PRO A 112 2.61 23.23 -6.70
C PRO A 112 3.72 22.50 -7.47
N THR A 113 4.77 22.04 -6.78
CA THR A 113 6.01 21.52 -7.38
C THR A 113 6.21 20.04 -7.06
N GLN A 114 7.11 19.39 -7.82
CA GLN A 114 7.57 18.05 -7.52
C GLN A 114 8.45 18.07 -6.27
N LEU A 115 8.15 17.16 -5.34
CA LEU A 115 8.88 16.98 -4.10
C LEU A 115 9.63 15.65 -4.13
N SER A 116 10.82 15.63 -3.53
CA SER A 116 11.48 14.40 -3.11
C SER A 116 11.76 14.49 -1.63
N LEU A 117 11.31 13.49 -0.88
CA LEU A 117 11.51 13.38 0.56
C LEU A 117 12.44 12.19 0.81
N GLY A 118 13.54 12.44 1.53
CA GLY A 118 14.40 11.36 2.00
C GLY A 118 13.71 10.42 3.00
N PRO A 119 14.29 9.25 3.28
CA PRO A 119 13.77 8.36 4.32
C PRO A 119 13.82 9.06 5.69
N PRO A 120 12.78 8.90 6.54
CA PRO A 120 12.88 9.34 7.92
C PRO A 120 14.01 8.61 8.64
N PRO A 121 14.76 9.30 9.51
CA PRO A 121 15.79 8.66 10.31
C PRO A 121 15.15 7.60 11.21
N LEU A 122 15.89 6.51 11.44
CA LEU A 122 15.49 5.55 12.45
C LEU A 122 15.57 6.19 13.84
N PRO A 123 14.67 5.84 14.78
CA PRO A 123 14.73 6.35 16.13
C PRO A 123 16.05 6.02 16.83
N LEU A 124 16.56 6.95 17.63
CA LEU A 124 17.78 6.75 18.41
C LEU A 124 17.61 5.57 19.38
N SER A 125 18.68 4.79 19.59
CA SER A 125 18.67 3.63 20.49
C SER A 125 18.36 3.98 21.96
N SER A 126 18.46 5.25 22.34
CA SER A 126 18.14 5.74 23.69
C SER A 126 16.64 5.91 23.96
N VAL A 127 15.78 5.78 22.93
CA VAL A 127 14.33 5.92 23.06
C VAL A 127 13.65 4.72 22.39
N GLU A 128 12.75 4.04 23.11
CA GLU A 128 11.91 2.99 22.52
C GLU A 128 10.77 3.63 21.72
N VAL A 129 10.68 3.32 20.43
CA VAL A 129 9.63 3.78 19.52
C VAL A 129 9.05 2.55 18.82
N ASP A 130 7.81 2.20 19.17
CA ASP A 130 7.05 1.13 18.54
C ASP A 130 6.45 1.57 17.18
N PHE A 131 5.80 0.64 16.47
CA PHE A 131 5.18 0.92 15.16
C PHE A 131 4.20 2.09 15.20
N ILE A 132 3.35 2.20 16.23
CA ILE A 132 2.31 3.25 16.33
C ILE A 132 2.97 4.60 16.59
N ALA A 133 3.88 4.66 17.57
CA ALA A 133 4.62 5.87 17.91
C ALA A 133 5.53 6.33 16.76
N GLY A 134 5.94 5.38 15.91
CA GLY A 134 6.76 5.60 14.73
C GLY A 134 6.01 6.05 13.48
N LEU A 135 4.67 6.15 13.49
CA LEU A 135 3.88 6.63 12.35
C LEU A 135 4.10 8.14 12.14
N LYS A 136 4.37 8.51 10.89
CA LYS A 136 4.67 9.89 10.47
C LYS A 136 3.92 10.23 9.20
N THR A 137 2.83 10.97 9.33
CA THR A 137 1.95 11.37 8.23
C THR A 137 2.64 12.38 7.33
N ILE A 138 2.68 12.09 6.04
CA ILE A 138 3.35 12.89 5.02
C ILE A 138 2.37 13.77 4.29
N ALA A 139 1.30 13.16 3.78
CA ALA A 139 0.34 13.82 2.93
C ALA A 139 -1.00 13.11 3.03
N GLY A 140 -2.07 13.78 2.63
CA GLY A 140 -3.37 13.14 2.52
C GLY A 140 -4.43 14.03 1.89
N ASN A 141 -5.63 13.48 1.81
CA ASN A 141 -6.82 14.17 1.35
C ASN A 141 -8.01 13.76 2.23
N GLY A 142 -8.97 14.66 2.40
CA GLY A 142 -10.19 14.38 3.15
C GLY A 142 -9.95 14.24 4.66
N GLU A 143 -10.85 13.49 5.31
CA GLU A 143 -10.80 13.24 6.75
C GLU A 143 -11.67 12.02 7.11
N PRO A 144 -11.30 11.25 8.16
CA PRO A 144 -11.88 9.93 8.41
C PRO A 144 -13.35 9.93 8.83
N THR A 145 -13.87 11.00 9.41
CA THR A 145 -15.28 11.10 9.84
C THR A 145 -16.22 11.29 8.65
N ALA A 146 -15.73 11.90 7.56
CA ALA A 146 -16.41 11.94 6.28
C ALA A 146 -16.44 10.58 5.56
N ARG A 147 -15.64 9.60 6.02
CA ARG A 147 -15.41 8.31 5.35
C ARG A 147 -15.08 8.50 3.87
N GLU A 148 -14.16 9.42 3.59
CA GLU A 148 -13.60 9.68 2.26
C GLU A 148 -12.22 10.29 2.44
N GLY A 149 -11.29 9.88 1.60
CA GLY A 149 -9.93 10.40 1.60
C GLY A 149 -8.92 9.35 1.99
N LEU A 150 -7.68 9.79 2.20
CA LEU A 150 -6.54 8.90 2.39
C LEU A 150 -5.43 9.63 3.14
N ALA A 151 -4.52 8.85 3.71
CA ALA A 151 -3.28 9.37 4.29
C ALA A 151 -2.11 8.49 3.88
N LEU A 152 -1.02 9.14 3.49
CA LEU A 152 0.28 8.53 3.28
C LEU A 152 1.14 8.76 4.53
N HIS A 153 1.69 7.69 5.08
CA HIS A 153 2.63 7.76 6.20
C HIS A 153 3.94 7.09 5.85
N PHE A 154 5.01 7.55 6.48
CA PHE A 154 6.10 6.65 6.82
C PHE A 154 5.82 5.99 8.17
N TYR A 155 6.46 4.85 8.43
CA TYR A 155 6.72 4.41 9.80
C TYR A 155 8.23 4.27 10.02
N ALA A 156 8.73 4.59 11.21
CA ALA A 156 10.10 4.34 11.63
C ALA A 156 10.13 3.93 13.12
N ALA A 157 10.52 2.69 13.40
CA ALA A 157 10.41 2.07 14.72
C ALA A 157 11.69 1.31 15.08
N ASN A 158 11.98 1.19 16.38
CA ASN A 158 13.11 0.43 16.92
C ASN A 158 12.75 -0.50 18.08
N ALA A 159 11.48 -0.58 18.46
CA ALA A 159 10.99 -1.42 19.54
C ALA A 159 9.74 -2.21 19.13
N ASP A 160 9.62 -3.40 19.70
CA ASP A 160 8.42 -4.23 19.57
C ASP A 160 7.22 -3.59 20.27
N MET A 161 6.04 -3.79 19.70
CA MET A 161 4.80 -3.66 20.47
C MET A 161 4.72 -4.84 21.45
N LYS A 162 4.98 -4.60 22.74
CA LYS A 162 4.96 -5.62 23.82
C LYS A 162 3.52 -6.07 24.12
N ASN A 163 2.99 -5.83 25.33
CA ASN A 163 1.58 -6.10 25.67
C ASN A 163 0.69 -4.94 25.20
N LYS A 164 0.80 -4.63 23.91
CA LYS A 164 0.14 -3.50 23.26
C LYS A 164 -0.35 -3.93 21.88
N ALA A 165 -1.60 -3.60 21.56
CA ALA A 165 -2.19 -3.80 20.24
C ALA A 165 -2.72 -2.47 19.69
N PHE A 166 -2.91 -2.41 18.38
CA PHE A 166 -3.49 -1.28 17.66
C PHE A 166 -4.74 -1.71 16.90
N CYS A 167 -5.75 -0.85 16.88
CA CYS A 167 -6.97 -1.00 16.12
C CYS A 167 -7.26 0.31 15.39
N ASN A 168 -7.11 0.32 14.06
CA ASN A 168 -7.45 1.51 13.28
C ASN A 168 -8.94 1.48 12.91
N SER A 169 -9.75 2.33 13.53
CA SER A 169 -11.18 2.45 13.21
C SER A 169 -11.45 3.47 12.10
N ASP A 170 -10.43 4.17 11.59
CA ASP A 170 -10.61 5.17 10.53
C ASP A 170 -10.63 4.52 9.16
N GLY A 171 -9.73 3.58 8.90
CA GLY A 171 -9.50 3.04 7.57
C GLY A 171 -8.72 1.73 7.51
N ASP A 172 -8.62 1.19 6.30
CA ASP A 172 -7.71 0.08 5.99
C ASP A 172 -6.29 0.62 5.89
N MET A 173 -5.30 -0.17 6.34
CA MET A 173 -3.88 0.17 6.26
C MET A 173 -3.14 -0.83 5.38
N LEU A 174 -2.56 -0.37 4.28
CA LEU A 174 -1.53 -1.10 3.54
C LEU A 174 -0.16 -0.69 4.08
N VAL A 175 0.60 -1.64 4.60
CA VAL A 175 1.95 -1.44 5.15
C VAL A 175 2.97 -2.16 4.28
N ALA A 176 3.95 -1.42 3.76
CA ALA A 176 5.02 -1.92 2.90
C ALA A 176 6.40 -1.67 3.56
N PRO A 177 7.02 -2.69 4.17
CA PRO A 177 8.35 -2.55 4.76
C PRO A 177 9.39 -2.22 3.70
N GLN A 178 10.24 -1.23 3.99
CA GLN A 178 11.41 -0.92 3.18
C GLN A 178 12.68 -1.52 3.80
N GLN A 179 12.81 -1.40 5.12
CA GLN A 179 13.93 -1.90 5.89
C GLN A 179 13.42 -2.73 7.08
N GLY A 180 14.00 -3.91 7.26
CA GLY A 180 13.64 -4.85 8.34
C GLY A 180 12.30 -5.53 8.08
N ARG A 181 12.20 -6.81 8.47
CA ARG A 181 10.92 -7.53 8.45
C ARG A 181 10.02 -7.07 9.59
N LEU A 182 8.72 -7.23 9.39
CA LEU A 182 7.70 -7.09 10.42
C LEU A 182 7.11 -8.48 10.74
N ASP A 183 7.09 -8.86 12.01
CA ASP A 183 6.29 -9.99 12.50
C ASP A 183 4.97 -9.44 13.05
N VAL A 184 3.89 -9.64 12.30
CA VAL A 184 2.57 -9.06 12.58
C VAL A 184 1.66 -10.14 13.14
N GLN A 185 1.22 -9.96 14.38
CA GLN A 185 0.14 -10.76 14.96
C GLN A 185 -1.17 -9.99 14.83
N THR A 186 -2.17 -10.62 14.23
CA THR A 186 -3.54 -10.11 14.12
C THR A 186 -4.50 -11.01 14.91
N GLU A 187 -5.75 -10.60 15.07
CA GLU A 187 -6.83 -11.48 15.56
C GLU A 187 -7.05 -12.72 14.67
N PHE A 188 -6.59 -12.72 13.43
CA PHE A 188 -6.77 -13.83 12.49
C PHE A 188 -5.57 -14.79 12.45
N GLY A 189 -4.46 -14.39 13.09
CA GLY A 189 -3.21 -15.15 13.14
C GLY A 189 -1.98 -14.31 12.78
N ARG A 190 -0.86 -15.00 12.52
CA ARG A 190 0.47 -14.40 12.37
C ARG A 190 0.91 -14.29 10.92
N MET A 191 1.63 -13.22 10.61
CA MET A 191 2.13 -12.91 9.28
C MET A 191 3.52 -12.28 9.36
N MET A 192 4.49 -12.87 8.68
CA MET A 192 5.79 -12.25 8.47
C MET A 192 5.73 -11.42 7.18
N VAL A 193 6.19 -10.17 7.22
CA VAL A 193 6.16 -9.26 6.08
C VAL A 193 7.56 -8.71 5.87
N ARG A 194 8.20 -9.06 4.75
CA ARG A 194 9.56 -8.58 4.42
C ARG A 194 9.55 -7.43 3.42
N PRO A 195 10.67 -6.70 3.26
CA PRO A 195 10.85 -5.84 2.10
C PRO A 195 10.61 -6.62 0.79
N GLY A 196 9.78 -6.03 -0.07
CA GLY A 196 9.25 -6.68 -1.27
C GLY A 196 7.83 -7.22 -1.13
N GLU A 197 7.32 -7.32 0.10
CA GLU A 197 5.93 -7.63 0.38
C GLU A 197 5.20 -6.40 0.93
N PHE A 198 3.88 -6.41 0.86
CA PHE A 198 3.03 -5.55 1.69
C PHE A 198 1.97 -6.38 2.40
N ILE A 199 1.45 -5.85 3.49
CA ILE A 199 0.28 -6.38 4.22
C ILE A 199 -0.84 -5.35 4.22
N VAL A 200 -2.08 -5.80 4.05
CA VAL A 200 -3.28 -5.01 4.30
C VAL A 200 -3.94 -5.49 5.58
N ILE A 201 -4.12 -4.57 6.51
CA ILE A 201 -4.87 -4.76 7.75
C ILE A 201 -6.12 -3.90 7.63
N GLN A 202 -7.28 -4.55 7.56
CA GLN A 202 -8.53 -3.84 7.33
C GLN A 202 -9.04 -3.18 8.61
N LYS A 203 -9.84 -2.13 8.43
CA LYS A 203 -10.41 -1.30 9.48
C LYS A 203 -11.00 -2.11 10.63
N GLY A 204 -10.65 -1.75 11.85
CA GLY A 204 -11.20 -2.34 13.08
C GLY A 204 -10.51 -3.63 13.54
N MET A 205 -9.61 -4.22 12.76
CA MET A 205 -8.84 -5.38 13.20
C MET A 205 -7.77 -4.96 14.21
N LYS A 206 -7.63 -5.73 15.30
CA LYS A 206 -6.55 -5.56 16.26
C LYS A 206 -5.29 -6.26 15.76
N PHE A 207 -4.16 -5.58 15.86
CA PHE A 207 -2.85 -6.15 15.51
C PHE A 207 -1.72 -5.61 16.39
N LYS A 208 -0.59 -6.32 16.42
CA LYS A 208 0.67 -5.84 16.96
C LYS A 208 1.82 -6.15 16.02
N VAL A 209 2.90 -5.39 16.13
CA VAL A 209 4.09 -5.50 15.29
C VAL A 209 5.32 -5.74 16.16
N SER A 210 6.05 -6.80 15.86
CA SER A 210 7.41 -7.07 16.36
C SER A 210 8.43 -6.88 15.25
N LEU A 211 9.67 -6.53 15.62
CA LEU A 211 10.75 -6.16 14.74
C LEU A 211 11.91 -7.19 14.83
N PRO A 212 11.76 -8.37 14.19
CA PRO A 212 12.71 -9.49 14.34
C PRO A 212 14.14 -9.17 13.87
N ASP A 213 14.32 -8.13 13.04
CA ASP A 213 15.62 -7.70 12.51
C ASP A 213 16.16 -6.44 13.21
N GLY A 214 15.50 -5.96 14.28
CA GLY A 214 15.78 -4.67 14.90
C GLY A 214 15.11 -3.49 14.16
N PRO A 215 15.68 -2.28 14.18
CA PRO A 215 15.02 -1.08 13.66
C PRO A 215 14.49 -1.22 12.23
N SER A 216 13.22 -0.84 12.03
CA SER A 216 12.47 -0.99 10.79
C SER A 216 11.87 0.33 10.33
N ARG A 217 11.73 0.48 9.00
CA ARG A 217 11.06 1.60 8.34
C ARG A 217 10.33 1.13 7.09
N GLY A 218 9.25 1.80 6.74
CA GLY A 218 8.55 1.59 5.48
C GLY A 218 7.45 2.61 5.26
N TYR A 219 6.55 2.27 4.34
CA TYR A 219 5.45 3.12 3.89
C TYR A 219 4.13 2.57 4.42
N VAL A 220 3.16 3.46 4.66
CA VAL A 220 1.78 3.09 4.98
C VAL A 220 0.84 3.92 4.12
N GLN A 221 -0.04 3.26 3.37
CA GLN A 221 -1.18 3.88 2.71
C GLN A 221 -2.44 3.55 3.51
N GLU A 222 -3.03 4.57 4.13
CA GLU A 222 -4.30 4.49 4.84
C GLU A 222 -5.41 5.04 3.94
N ILE A 223 -6.55 4.34 3.85
CA ILE A 223 -7.72 4.78 3.06
C ILE A 223 -8.97 4.90 3.93
N PHE A 224 -9.74 5.97 3.76
CA PHE A 224 -10.94 6.25 4.55
C PHE A 224 -12.21 5.88 3.80
N GLY A 225 -12.98 4.94 4.34
CA GLY A 225 -14.36 4.70 3.90
C GLY A 225 -14.55 3.68 2.77
N SER A 226 -13.46 3.11 2.24
CA SER A 226 -13.46 2.06 1.23
C SER A 226 -12.47 0.94 1.62
N HIS A 227 -12.42 -0.12 0.81
CA HIS A 227 -11.46 -1.22 0.96
C HIS A 227 -10.61 -1.35 -0.30
N PHE A 228 -9.44 -1.98 -0.18
CA PHE A 228 -8.66 -2.35 -1.35
C PHE A 228 -9.29 -3.55 -2.08
N GLU A 229 -9.28 -3.50 -3.41
CA GLU A 229 -9.75 -4.53 -4.33
C GLU A 229 -8.74 -4.73 -5.47
N LEU A 230 -8.83 -5.87 -6.16
CA LEU A 230 -8.09 -6.06 -7.40
C LEU A 230 -8.68 -5.17 -8.50
N PRO A 231 -7.85 -4.59 -9.38
CA PRO A 231 -8.35 -3.80 -10.50
C PRO A 231 -9.14 -4.66 -11.49
N ASP A 232 -10.13 -4.07 -12.15
CA ASP A 232 -10.76 -4.68 -13.30
C ASP A 232 -9.73 -4.84 -14.43
N LEU A 233 -9.54 -6.07 -14.91
CA LEU A 233 -8.50 -6.40 -15.89
C LEU A 233 -8.82 -5.94 -17.32
N GLY A 234 -10.08 -5.59 -17.60
CA GLY A 234 -10.52 -5.15 -18.93
C GLY A 234 -10.06 -6.12 -20.03
N PRO A 235 -9.43 -5.62 -21.12
CA PRO A 235 -8.93 -6.46 -22.22
C PRO A 235 -7.86 -7.49 -21.85
N ILE A 236 -7.19 -7.39 -20.69
CA ILE A 236 -6.22 -8.40 -20.23
C ILE A 236 -6.94 -9.74 -19.97
N GLY A 237 -8.23 -9.69 -19.58
CA GLY A 237 -9.07 -10.87 -19.45
C GLY A 237 -9.04 -11.48 -18.05
N GLY A 238 -8.88 -12.80 -17.95
CA GLY A 238 -9.07 -13.55 -16.69
C GLY A 238 -7.82 -13.73 -15.82
N HIS A 239 -6.64 -13.34 -16.31
CA HIS A 239 -5.35 -13.59 -15.65
C HIS A 239 -4.33 -12.51 -16.01
N GLY A 240 -3.40 -12.21 -15.10
CA GLY A 240 -2.37 -11.19 -15.30
C GLY A 240 -2.27 -10.28 -14.07
N MET A 241 -1.28 -9.38 -14.07
CA MET A 241 -1.06 -8.44 -12.97
C MET A 241 -0.91 -9.19 -11.63
N ALA A 242 -1.67 -8.80 -10.60
CA ALA A 242 -1.69 -9.49 -9.32
C ALA A 242 -2.73 -10.62 -9.30
N ASN A 243 -2.30 -11.86 -9.53
CA ASN A 243 -3.23 -12.99 -9.50
C ASN A 243 -3.82 -13.18 -8.09
N PRO A 244 -5.15 -13.45 -7.96
CA PRO A 244 -5.80 -13.66 -6.68
C PRO A 244 -5.15 -14.75 -5.82
N ARG A 245 -4.64 -15.83 -6.45
CA ARG A 245 -3.97 -16.96 -5.80
C ARG A 245 -2.74 -16.56 -4.97
N ASP A 246 -2.12 -15.44 -5.27
CA ASP A 246 -0.83 -15.09 -4.68
C ASP A 246 -0.96 -14.23 -3.42
N PHE A 247 -2.19 -13.86 -3.05
CA PHE A 247 -2.53 -13.22 -1.79
C PHE A 247 -2.66 -14.24 -0.67
N GLU A 248 -1.91 -14.02 0.41
CA GLU A 248 -1.74 -14.93 1.52
C GLU A 248 -2.46 -14.41 2.76
N VAL A 249 -3.24 -15.28 3.40
CA VAL A 249 -4.10 -14.99 4.57
C VAL A 249 -3.67 -15.89 5.73
N PRO A 250 -3.52 -15.37 6.96
CA PRO A 250 -2.98 -16.14 8.08
C PRO A 250 -3.84 -17.35 8.41
N LEU A 251 -3.26 -18.36 9.03
CA LEU A 251 -4.01 -19.40 9.72
C LEU A 251 -4.33 -18.94 11.16
N ALA A 252 -5.48 -19.36 11.69
CA ALA A 252 -5.88 -19.09 13.07
C ALA A 252 -4.74 -19.44 14.03
N SER A 253 -4.39 -18.49 14.88
CA SER A 253 -3.36 -18.60 15.91
C SER A 253 -3.80 -17.74 17.08
N PHE A 254 -3.76 -18.31 18.28
CA PHE A 254 -4.23 -17.67 19.49
C PHE A 254 -3.19 -17.82 20.61
N GLU A 255 -3.26 -16.90 21.55
CA GLU A 255 -2.46 -16.87 22.77
C GLU A 255 -3.38 -16.97 23.99
N ILE A 256 -2.89 -17.60 25.06
CA ILE A 256 -3.52 -17.56 26.38
C ILE A 256 -2.58 -16.75 27.26
N ASP A 257 -2.89 -15.47 27.40
CA ASP A 257 -2.15 -14.53 28.25
C ASP A 257 -3.18 -13.70 29.02
N GLU A 258 -3.08 -13.74 30.35
CA GLU A 258 -3.94 -13.03 31.31
C GLU A 258 -3.17 -11.94 32.07
N THR A 259 -2.12 -11.41 31.45
CA THR A 259 -1.40 -10.23 31.95
C THR A 259 -2.07 -8.93 31.51
N ASN A 260 -1.58 -7.79 31.99
CA ASN A 260 -2.13 -6.49 31.57
C ASN A 260 -1.73 -6.18 30.12
N TRP A 261 -2.72 -5.76 29.35
CA TRP A 261 -2.60 -5.35 27.96
C TRP A 261 -3.21 -3.98 27.73
N GLU A 262 -2.62 -3.24 26.78
CA GLU A 262 -3.16 -2.01 26.23
C GLU A 262 -3.63 -2.24 24.80
N VAL A 263 -4.85 -1.82 24.46
CA VAL A 263 -5.30 -1.73 23.07
C VAL A 263 -5.49 -0.26 22.72
N VAL A 264 -4.70 0.23 21.77
CA VAL A 264 -4.79 1.59 21.24
C VAL A 264 -5.72 1.61 20.04
N TYR A 265 -6.70 2.51 20.06
CA TYR A 265 -7.67 2.70 19.01
C TYR A 265 -7.46 4.05 18.34
N LYS A 266 -7.39 4.09 17.01
CA LYS A 266 -7.45 5.32 16.23
C LYS A 266 -8.88 5.55 15.74
N ILE A 267 -9.50 6.65 16.17
CA ILE A 267 -10.89 7.01 15.85
C ILE A 267 -10.98 8.50 15.57
N GLY A 268 -11.45 8.88 14.39
CA GLY A 268 -11.55 10.28 13.96
C GLY A 268 -10.19 11.00 13.96
N GLY A 269 -9.11 10.29 13.64
CA GLY A 269 -7.74 10.81 13.72
C GLY A 269 -7.15 10.89 15.13
N GLN A 270 -7.93 10.59 16.18
CA GLN A 270 -7.49 10.65 17.57
C GLN A 270 -7.13 9.27 18.11
N LEU A 271 -6.20 9.21 19.07
CA LEU A 271 -5.81 7.98 19.73
C LEU A 271 -6.49 7.84 21.09
N PHE A 272 -6.99 6.64 21.37
CA PHE A 272 -7.58 6.25 22.65
C PHE A 272 -6.95 4.95 23.11
N SER A 273 -6.76 4.79 24.41
CA SER A 273 -6.26 3.56 25.03
C SER A 273 -7.38 2.90 25.83
N ALA A 274 -7.50 1.58 25.70
CA ALA A 274 -8.31 0.75 26.58
C ALA A 274 -7.41 -0.35 27.19
N ALA A 275 -7.34 -0.38 28.52
CA ALA A 275 -6.65 -1.45 29.23
C ALA A 275 -7.54 -2.71 29.31
N GLN A 276 -6.92 -3.89 29.29
CA GLN A 276 -7.55 -5.18 29.56
C GLN A 276 -6.56 -6.11 30.27
N ASP A 277 -7.05 -7.16 30.89
CA ASP A 277 -6.29 -8.13 31.69
C ASP A 277 -6.03 -9.44 30.92
N HIS A 278 -6.00 -9.35 29.59
CA HIS A 278 -5.75 -10.47 28.70
C HIS A 278 -5.29 -10.01 27.32
N THR A 279 -4.66 -10.89 26.55
CA THR A 279 -4.31 -10.63 25.15
C THR A 279 -5.57 -10.49 24.26
N PRO A 280 -5.60 -9.55 23.29
CA PRO A 280 -6.68 -9.50 22.30
C PRO A 280 -6.55 -10.59 21.22
N PHE A 281 -5.43 -11.33 21.19
CA PHE A 281 -5.13 -12.35 20.18
C PHE A 281 -5.57 -13.73 20.65
N ASP A 282 -6.83 -13.84 21.06
CA ASP A 282 -7.41 -15.01 21.73
C ASP A 282 -8.47 -15.72 20.86
N VAL A 283 -8.39 -15.54 19.54
CA VAL A 283 -9.30 -16.12 18.53
C VAL A 283 -8.84 -17.52 18.13
N VAL A 284 -9.52 -18.54 18.66
CA VAL A 284 -9.17 -19.96 18.44
C VAL A 284 -9.53 -20.42 17.03
N ALA A 285 -10.62 -19.89 16.48
CA ALA A 285 -11.06 -20.17 15.12
C ALA A 285 -11.80 -18.97 14.54
N TRP A 286 -11.80 -18.86 13.22
CA TRP A 286 -12.53 -17.81 12.52
C TRP A 286 -12.96 -18.27 11.12
N GLN A 287 -13.97 -17.62 10.57
CA GLN A 287 -14.39 -17.80 9.18
C GLN A 287 -14.95 -16.50 8.60
N GLY A 288 -14.82 -16.30 7.30
CA GLY A 288 -15.32 -15.09 6.62
C GLY A 288 -14.46 -14.64 5.45
N ASN A 289 -14.76 -13.45 4.93
CA ASN A 289 -14.01 -12.80 3.85
C ASN A 289 -13.44 -11.43 4.24
N TYR A 290 -13.64 -10.99 5.49
CA TYR A 290 -13.02 -9.81 6.05
C TYR A 290 -11.79 -10.21 6.87
N VAL A 291 -10.63 -10.27 6.22
CA VAL A 291 -9.38 -10.85 6.75
C VAL A 291 -8.17 -9.96 6.42
N PRO A 292 -7.11 -9.97 7.23
CA PRO A 292 -5.84 -9.39 6.82
C PRO A 292 -5.19 -10.27 5.74
N TYR A 293 -4.38 -9.67 4.88
CA TYR A 293 -3.69 -10.40 3.81
C TYR A 293 -2.37 -9.75 3.43
N LYS A 294 -1.43 -10.53 2.90
CA LYS A 294 -0.17 -10.04 2.35
C LYS A 294 0.02 -10.46 0.91
N TYR A 295 0.87 -9.73 0.20
CA TYR A 295 1.22 -10.01 -1.18
C TYR A 295 2.70 -9.75 -1.40
N ALA A 296 3.36 -10.64 -2.15
CA ALA A 296 4.75 -10.49 -2.54
C ALA A 296 4.82 -9.87 -3.94
N MET A 297 5.37 -8.66 -4.06
CA MET A 297 5.36 -7.90 -5.29
C MET A 297 6.19 -8.55 -6.40
N GLU A 298 7.14 -9.43 -6.08
CA GLU A 298 7.84 -10.21 -7.09
C GLU A 298 6.95 -11.24 -7.82
N LYS A 299 5.76 -11.55 -7.30
CA LYS A 299 4.78 -12.42 -7.96
C LYS A 299 3.94 -11.69 -9.02
N PHE A 300 4.11 -10.38 -9.16
CA PHE A 300 3.35 -9.58 -10.13
C PHE A 300 3.70 -9.97 -11.56
N ILE A 301 2.66 -10.18 -12.38
CA ILE A 301 2.83 -10.47 -13.82
C ILE A 301 2.78 -9.15 -14.57
N PHE A 302 3.95 -8.65 -14.96
CA PHE A 302 4.06 -7.46 -15.78
C PHE A 302 3.43 -7.68 -17.17
N VAL A 303 2.57 -6.74 -17.54
CA VAL A 303 2.06 -6.57 -18.89
C VAL A 303 2.61 -5.26 -19.42
N GLY A 304 2.95 -5.20 -20.71
CA GLY A 304 3.61 -4.06 -21.32
C GLY A 304 3.49 -4.06 -22.84
N SER A 305 4.07 -3.05 -23.48
CA SER A 305 4.13 -3.04 -24.94
C SER A 305 5.09 -4.13 -25.46
N LEU A 306 4.58 -4.92 -26.40
CA LEU A 306 5.36 -5.90 -27.15
C LEU A 306 5.63 -5.45 -28.60
N SER A 307 5.25 -4.22 -28.94
CA SER A 307 5.40 -3.67 -30.29
C SER A 307 6.05 -2.29 -30.25
N LYS A 308 5.27 -1.23 -30.01
CA LYS A 308 5.69 0.17 -30.00
C LYS A 308 5.04 0.90 -28.84
N ASP A 309 5.53 2.10 -28.56
CA ASP A 309 5.07 3.02 -27.53
C ASP A 309 5.28 2.53 -26.09
N HIS A 310 5.20 3.49 -25.16
CA HIS A 310 5.22 3.25 -23.72
C HIS A 310 3.79 3.21 -23.21
N ILE A 311 3.40 2.09 -22.59
CA ILE A 311 2.04 1.92 -22.04
C ILE A 311 1.86 2.72 -20.74
N ASP A 312 0.64 3.18 -20.49
CA ASP A 312 0.31 3.90 -19.26
C ASP A 312 0.61 3.06 -18.00
N PRO A 313 1.10 3.69 -16.92
CA PRO A 313 1.57 2.98 -15.72
C PRO A 313 0.47 2.24 -14.97
N SER A 314 -0.81 2.52 -15.23
CA SER A 314 -1.96 1.81 -14.64
C SER A 314 -1.95 0.30 -14.94
N VAL A 315 -1.23 -0.15 -15.97
CA VAL A 315 -1.00 -1.59 -16.21
C VAL A 315 -0.16 -2.26 -15.09
N PHE A 316 0.43 -1.47 -14.20
CA PHE A 316 1.20 -1.93 -13.04
C PHE A 316 0.41 -1.89 -11.72
N THR A 317 -0.89 -1.61 -11.74
CA THR A 317 -1.76 -1.60 -10.56
C THR A 317 -1.87 -3.00 -9.93
N VAL A 318 -1.54 -3.11 -8.65
CA VAL A 318 -1.68 -4.32 -7.83
C VAL A 318 -3.04 -4.32 -7.12
N LEU A 319 -3.38 -3.21 -6.49
CA LEU A 319 -4.65 -3.00 -5.78
C LEU A 319 -5.19 -1.61 -6.11
N THR A 320 -6.49 -1.45 -6.08
CA THR A 320 -7.16 -0.15 -6.17
C THR A 320 -8.16 -0.02 -5.03
N SER A 321 -8.57 1.21 -4.71
CA SER A 321 -9.72 1.44 -3.85
C SER A 321 -10.66 2.43 -4.52
N LYS A 322 -11.96 2.17 -4.45
CA LYS A 322 -12.99 3.04 -5.05
C LYS A 322 -13.19 4.31 -4.24
N SER A 323 -13.33 5.45 -4.93
CA SER A 323 -13.84 6.68 -4.31
C SER A 323 -15.37 6.70 -4.29
N LYS A 324 -15.97 7.73 -3.69
CA LYS A 324 -17.41 7.99 -3.83
C LYS A 324 -17.84 8.38 -5.25
N ALA A 325 -16.91 8.83 -6.09
CA ALA A 325 -17.20 9.15 -7.48
C ALA A 325 -17.15 7.88 -8.34
N THR A 326 -18.27 7.55 -8.99
CA THR A 326 -18.40 6.36 -9.82
C THR A 326 -17.34 6.34 -10.93
N GLY A 327 -16.58 5.24 -11.01
CA GLY A 327 -15.55 5.03 -12.03
C GLY A 327 -14.23 5.76 -11.75
N ILE A 328 -14.10 6.43 -10.60
CA ILE A 328 -12.87 7.12 -10.19
C ILE A 328 -12.29 6.40 -8.98
N PRO A 329 -11.04 5.90 -9.03
CA PRO A 329 -10.39 5.34 -7.86
C PRO A 329 -10.09 6.44 -6.83
N LEU A 330 -10.14 6.08 -5.56
CA LEU A 330 -9.59 6.88 -4.47
C LEU A 330 -8.06 6.81 -4.51
N VAL A 331 -7.52 5.61 -4.67
CA VAL A 331 -6.09 5.37 -4.80
C VAL A 331 -5.84 4.08 -5.58
N GLU A 332 -4.78 4.07 -6.38
CA GLU A 332 -4.19 2.88 -7.01
C GLU A 332 -2.82 2.61 -6.39
N VAL A 333 -2.54 1.34 -6.10
CA VAL A 333 -1.27 0.87 -5.56
C VAL A 333 -0.56 0.12 -6.67
N LEU A 334 0.55 0.66 -7.15
CA LEU A 334 1.31 0.10 -8.28
C LEU A 334 2.62 -0.52 -7.79
N THR A 335 3.16 -1.45 -8.58
CA THR A 335 4.52 -1.99 -8.38
C THR A 335 5.35 -1.85 -9.64
N LEU A 336 6.59 -1.37 -9.51
CA LEU A 336 7.52 -1.31 -10.64
C LEU A 336 8.80 -2.04 -10.26
N SER A 337 9.17 -3.03 -11.06
CA SER A 337 10.41 -3.78 -10.88
C SER A 337 10.99 -4.24 -12.20
N GLU A 338 12.00 -5.11 -12.12
CA GLU A 338 12.70 -5.67 -13.27
C GLU A 338 11.74 -6.30 -14.28
N ARG A 339 11.85 -5.87 -15.54
CA ARG A 339 11.04 -6.39 -16.65
C ARG A 339 11.76 -6.23 -17.98
N TRP A 340 11.25 -6.91 -19.01
CA TRP A 340 11.70 -6.71 -20.38
C TRP A 340 11.14 -5.41 -20.95
N ASP A 341 11.99 -4.66 -21.66
CA ASP A 341 11.60 -3.59 -22.56
C ASP A 341 12.03 -3.95 -23.98
N VAL A 342 11.06 -4.04 -24.87
CA VAL A 342 11.21 -4.53 -26.25
C VAL A 342 10.57 -3.60 -27.28
N ALA A 343 10.03 -2.45 -26.85
CA ALA A 343 9.34 -1.53 -27.75
C ALA A 343 10.29 -1.05 -28.86
N SER A 344 9.84 -1.17 -30.11
CA SER A 344 10.58 -0.81 -31.33
C SER A 344 10.24 0.62 -31.75
N ASP A 345 11.19 1.34 -32.34
CA ASP A 345 11.03 2.73 -32.79
C ASP A 345 10.38 3.65 -31.73
N THR A 346 10.73 3.45 -30.45
CA THR A 346 10.02 4.04 -29.31
C THR A 346 10.97 4.73 -28.36
N PHE A 347 10.58 5.92 -27.89
CA PHE A 347 11.16 6.54 -26.70
C PHE A 347 10.72 5.75 -25.46
N ARG A 348 11.59 4.85 -24.99
CA ARG A 348 11.28 3.88 -23.92
C ARG A 348 11.10 4.44 -22.51
N PRO A 349 11.82 5.51 -22.06
CA PRO A 349 11.57 6.07 -20.74
C PRO A 349 10.12 6.57 -20.60
N PRO A 350 9.65 6.77 -19.35
CA PRO A 350 8.38 7.45 -19.12
C PRO A 350 8.31 8.76 -19.91
N TYR A 351 7.18 9.01 -20.58
CA TYR A 351 6.97 10.21 -21.38
C TYR A 351 6.87 11.46 -20.49
N TYR A 352 7.10 12.64 -21.07
CA TYR A 352 6.80 13.90 -20.39
C TYR A 352 5.30 13.97 -20.09
N HIS A 353 4.96 14.26 -18.85
CA HIS A 353 3.62 14.03 -18.34
C HIS A 353 3.11 15.17 -17.46
N ARG A 354 1.79 15.40 -17.52
CA ARG A 354 1.01 16.22 -16.60
C ARG A 354 -0.28 15.46 -16.35
N ASN A 355 -0.49 15.04 -15.12
CA ASN A 355 -1.55 14.10 -14.78
C ASN A 355 -2.66 14.79 -14.00
N ASN A 356 -3.90 14.31 -14.10
CA ASN A 356 -4.96 14.69 -13.17
C ASN A 356 -4.74 14.07 -11.77
N ALA A 357 -3.84 13.10 -11.66
CA ALA A 357 -3.48 12.47 -10.39
C ALA A 357 -2.27 13.13 -9.71
N THR A 358 -2.25 12.98 -8.38
CA THR A 358 -1.04 13.04 -7.58
C THR A 358 -0.36 11.67 -7.66
N GLU A 359 0.90 11.66 -8.05
CA GLU A 359 1.73 10.46 -8.18
C GLU A 359 2.75 10.41 -7.04
N ILE A 360 2.83 9.29 -6.33
CA ILE A 360 3.79 9.07 -5.25
C ILE A 360 4.53 7.78 -5.54
N ALA A 361 5.86 7.80 -5.53
CA ALA A 361 6.67 6.60 -5.67
C ALA A 361 7.60 6.45 -4.47
N GLY A 362 7.64 5.27 -3.86
CA GLY A 362 8.58 4.89 -2.80
C GLY A 362 9.54 3.80 -3.28
N LEU A 363 10.84 3.98 -3.01
CA LEU A 363 11.88 3.02 -3.41
C LEU A 363 12.12 2.01 -2.29
N ILE A 364 11.77 0.74 -2.50
CA ILE A 364 11.92 -0.34 -1.50
C ILE A 364 13.38 -0.81 -1.48
N TYR A 365 13.93 -1.18 -2.64
CA TYR A 365 15.34 -1.52 -2.82
C TYR A 365 15.78 -1.26 -4.27
N GLY A 366 17.09 -1.39 -4.52
CA GLY A 366 17.72 -1.04 -5.79
C GLY A 366 18.07 0.43 -5.90
N GLU A 367 18.17 0.91 -7.15
CA GLU A 367 18.58 2.26 -7.53
C GLU A 367 17.67 2.79 -8.65
N TRP A 368 17.42 4.10 -8.67
CA TRP A 368 16.60 4.73 -9.71
C TRP A 368 17.28 5.98 -10.30
N VAL A 369 17.20 7.11 -9.60
CA VAL A 369 17.94 8.34 -9.92
C VAL A 369 18.53 8.90 -8.62
N PRO A 370 19.64 9.67 -8.64
CA PRO A 370 20.34 10.09 -7.42
C PRO A 370 19.48 10.86 -6.39
N SER A 371 18.47 11.61 -6.83
CA SER A 371 17.55 12.34 -5.94
C SER A 371 16.50 11.45 -5.28
N PHE A 372 16.25 10.25 -5.82
CA PHE A 372 15.25 9.31 -5.32
C PHE A 372 15.94 8.10 -4.68
N VAL A 373 16.14 8.20 -3.37
CA VAL A 373 16.92 7.23 -2.59
C VAL A 373 16.04 6.21 -1.88
N ARG A 374 16.63 5.07 -1.54
CA ARG A 374 15.95 3.97 -0.83
C ARG A 374 15.28 4.46 0.45
N GLY A 375 13.99 4.14 0.62
CA GLY A 375 13.18 4.56 1.77
C GLY A 375 12.63 5.99 1.67
N GLY A 376 13.04 6.77 0.66
CA GLY A 376 12.44 8.05 0.36
C GLY A 376 11.21 7.91 -0.55
N ILE A 377 10.54 9.03 -0.79
CA ILE A 377 9.46 9.14 -1.77
C ILE A 377 9.73 10.27 -2.78
N GLY A 378 9.35 10.05 -4.03
CA GLY A 378 9.06 11.13 -4.98
C GLY A 378 7.56 11.40 -4.98
N LEU A 379 7.16 12.67 -5.11
CA LEU A 379 5.78 13.10 -5.15
C LEU A 379 5.58 14.17 -6.22
N GLN A 380 4.70 13.92 -7.18
CA GLN A 380 4.25 14.87 -8.19
C GLN A 380 2.79 15.22 -7.93
N THR A 381 2.48 16.50 -7.75
CA THR A 381 1.09 16.94 -7.51
C THR A 381 0.30 17.01 -8.81
N VAL A 382 -1.03 17.09 -8.68
CA VAL A 382 -1.96 17.24 -9.81
C VAL A 382 -1.49 18.33 -10.80
N PHE A 383 -1.40 17.94 -12.07
CA PHE A 383 -0.93 18.71 -13.24
C PHE A 383 0.49 19.28 -13.15
N CYS A 384 1.29 18.95 -12.13
CA CYS A 384 2.70 19.30 -12.08
C CYS A 384 3.44 18.63 -13.24
N PRO A 385 4.08 19.40 -14.15
CA PRO A 385 4.87 18.81 -15.23
C PRO A 385 6.04 18.01 -14.69
N HIS A 386 6.22 16.80 -15.20
CA HIS A 386 7.32 15.92 -14.83
C HIS A 386 7.72 15.03 -16.02
N GLY A 387 8.88 14.39 -15.92
CA GLY A 387 9.42 13.54 -16.97
C GLY A 387 10.94 13.39 -16.88
N PRO A 388 11.57 12.72 -17.85
CA PRO A 388 13.00 12.48 -17.84
C PRO A 388 13.80 13.78 -18.04
N PRO A 389 14.97 13.94 -17.38
CA PRO A 389 15.84 15.09 -17.61
C PRO A 389 16.42 15.09 -19.04
N SER A 390 16.90 16.24 -19.52
CA SER A 390 17.40 16.43 -20.89
C SER A 390 18.46 15.40 -21.32
N GLU A 391 19.34 14.98 -20.40
CA GLU A 391 20.37 13.98 -20.71
C GLU A 391 19.78 12.58 -20.95
N VAL A 392 18.75 12.20 -20.19
CA VAL A 392 18.01 10.95 -20.40
C VAL A 392 17.23 11.04 -21.71
N HIS A 393 16.62 12.18 -22.01
CA HIS A 393 15.95 12.39 -23.30
C HIS A 393 16.92 12.19 -24.47
N LYS A 394 18.06 12.89 -24.47
CA LYS A 394 19.07 12.79 -25.52
C LYS A 394 19.58 11.36 -25.69
N GLY A 395 19.88 10.67 -24.59
CA GLY A 395 20.32 9.28 -24.62
C GLY A 395 19.27 8.35 -25.21
N ALA A 396 18.03 8.42 -24.74
CA ALA A 396 16.95 7.54 -25.19
C ALA A 396 16.49 7.83 -26.63
N SER A 397 16.60 9.07 -27.11
CA SER A 397 16.26 9.44 -28.49
C SER A 397 17.30 9.00 -29.52
N THR A 398 18.49 8.56 -29.11
CA THR A 398 19.60 8.21 -30.02
C THR A 398 20.19 6.83 -29.81
N MET A 399 19.82 6.13 -28.73
CA MET A 399 20.29 4.77 -28.46
C MET A 399 19.82 3.77 -29.53
N GLU A 400 20.63 2.76 -29.77
CA GLU A 400 20.21 1.59 -30.53
C GLU A 400 19.20 0.78 -29.69
N LEU A 401 18.00 0.57 -30.24
CA LEU A 401 16.95 -0.19 -29.57
C LEU A 401 17.15 -1.71 -29.75
N LYS A 402 17.32 -2.42 -28.63
CA LYS A 402 17.40 -3.89 -28.57
C LYS A 402 16.58 -4.41 -27.38
N PRO A 403 16.14 -5.67 -27.37
CA PRO A 403 15.53 -6.27 -26.19
C PRO A 403 16.46 -6.15 -24.98
N GLU A 404 15.97 -5.55 -23.89
CA GLU A 404 16.77 -5.37 -22.67
C GLU A 404 15.92 -5.59 -21.41
N ARG A 405 16.60 -5.91 -20.29
CA ARG A 405 15.96 -5.90 -18.98
C ARG A 405 16.26 -4.59 -18.29
N VAL A 406 15.20 -3.87 -17.94
CA VAL A 406 15.26 -2.59 -17.21
C VAL A 406 15.00 -2.81 -15.73
N PHE A 407 15.47 -1.89 -14.88
CA PHE A 407 15.21 -1.89 -13.42
C PHE A 407 15.65 -3.18 -12.70
N LYS A 408 16.76 -3.76 -13.14
CA LYS A 408 17.36 -4.93 -12.49
C LYS A 408 17.55 -4.68 -10.99
N ASP A 409 17.22 -5.69 -10.18
CA ASP A 409 17.37 -5.66 -8.72
C ASP A 409 16.75 -4.42 -8.04
N THR A 410 15.70 -3.86 -8.67
CA THR A 410 15.03 -2.63 -8.22
C THR A 410 13.54 -2.88 -8.03
N LEU A 411 12.97 -2.34 -6.96
CA LEU A 411 11.56 -2.43 -6.66
C LEU A 411 11.03 -1.13 -6.08
N LEU A 412 10.01 -0.60 -6.73
CA LEU A 412 9.24 0.55 -6.29
C LEU A 412 7.82 0.09 -5.96
N ILE A 413 7.24 0.73 -4.96
CA ILE A 413 5.79 0.79 -4.76
C ILE A 413 5.35 2.21 -5.10
N ALA A 414 4.23 2.36 -5.81
CA ALA A 414 3.67 3.68 -6.10
C ALA A 414 2.23 3.76 -5.61
N PHE A 415 1.81 4.97 -5.27
CA PHE A 415 0.45 5.32 -4.91
C PHE A 415 0.01 6.46 -5.83
N GLU A 416 -1.03 6.22 -6.60
CA GLU A 416 -1.60 7.22 -7.50
C GLU A 416 -3.01 7.56 -7.05
N THR A 417 -3.35 8.84 -6.97
CA THR A 417 -4.67 9.29 -6.56
C THR A 417 -5.10 10.52 -7.35
N PRO A 418 -6.34 10.57 -7.87
CA PRO A 418 -6.86 11.78 -8.53
C PRO A 418 -7.14 12.92 -7.54
N MET A 419 -6.91 12.70 -6.25
CA MET A 419 -7.10 13.71 -5.22
C MET A 419 -5.90 14.64 -5.12
N ILE A 420 -6.18 15.93 -4.89
CA ILE A 420 -5.16 16.89 -4.49
C ILE A 420 -4.78 16.60 -3.04
N LEU A 421 -3.50 16.32 -2.80
CA LEU A 421 -2.99 16.07 -1.46
C LEU A 421 -2.52 17.37 -0.80
N THR A 422 -2.80 17.50 0.48
CA THR A 422 -2.11 18.45 1.35
C THR A 422 -1.01 17.73 2.11
N MET A 423 0.15 18.38 2.21
CA MET A 423 1.34 17.88 2.89
C MET A 423 1.34 18.38 4.33
N THR A 424 1.82 17.59 5.28
CA THR A 424 1.83 17.97 6.70
C THR A 424 3.01 18.86 7.08
N ASP A 425 2.91 19.55 8.22
CA ASP A 425 4.05 20.22 8.88
C ASP A 425 5.23 19.28 9.11
N TYR A 426 4.94 18.00 9.43
CA TYR A 426 5.98 16.99 9.57
C TYR A 426 6.74 16.82 8.23
N ALA A 427 6.01 16.67 7.13
CA ALA A 427 6.61 16.48 5.81
C ALA A 427 7.59 17.61 5.45
N PHE A 428 7.16 18.86 5.58
CA PHE A 428 7.99 20.01 5.20
C PHE A 428 9.13 20.31 6.16
N ASN A 429 8.89 20.20 7.48
CA ASN A 429 9.80 20.75 8.47
C ASN A 429 10.65 19.69 9.17
N ARG A 430 10.26 18.40 9.12
CA ARG A 430 10.80 17.35 10.00
C ARG A 430 11.06 15.99 9.34
N ALA A 431 10.56 15.73 8.14
CA ALA A 431 10.68 14.42 7.47
C ALA A 431 12.06 14.08 6.92
N GLY A 432 13.06 14.92 7.17
CA GLY A 432 14.41 14.81 6.62
C GLY A 432 14.64 15.86 5.53
N LYS A 433 15.43 15.51 4.51
CA LYS A 433 15.69 16.39 3.37
C LYS A 433 14.47 16.37 2.44
N VAL A 434 13.75 17.48 2.38
CA VAL A 434 12.79 17.78 1.32
C VAL A 434 13.53 18.58 0.25
N THR A 435 13.47 18.12 -0.99
CA THR A 435 13.98 18.88 -2.13
C THR A 435 12.85 19.10 -3.11
N GLU A 436 12.63 20.37 -3.46
CA GLU A 436 11.84 20.72 -4.63
C GLU A 436 12.68 20.46 -5.87
N SER A 437 12.05 19.99 -6.94
CA SER A 437 12.73 19.86 -8.23
C SER A 437 13.13 21.25 -8.75
N GLU A 438 14.40 21.42 -9.08
CA GLU A 438 14.87 22.61 -9.79
C GLU A 438 14.30 22.63 -11.22
N PRO A 439 13.98 23.82 -11.77
CA PRO A 439 13.57 23.95 -13.15
C PRO A 439 14.61 23.35 -14.10
N LEU A 440 14.16 22.46 -14.99
CA LEU A 440 14.99 21.90 -16.04
C LEU A 440 14.97 22.80 -17.27
N SER A 441 16.13 22.99 -17.90
CA SER A 441 16.25 23.66 -19.19
C SER A 441 16.40 22.62 -20.30
N PHE A 442 15.63 22.79 -21.36
CA PHE A 442 15.67 21.93 -22.55
C PHE A 442 16.15 22.76 -23.75
N PRO A 443 17.23 22.38 -24.44
CA PRO A 443 17.63 23.03 -25.68
C PRO A 443 16.53 22.82 -26.74
N PRO A 444 16.14 23.88 -27.48
CA PRO A 444 15.06 23.77 -28.45
C PRO A 444 15.58 23.19 -29.77
N ASP A 445 15.70 21.87 -29.87
CA ASP A 445 16.23 21.19 -31.06
C ASP A 445 15.47 21.61 -32.34
N PHE A 446 14.15 21.77 -32.27
CA PHE A 446 13.32 22.27 -33.39
C PHE A 446 13.85 23.57 -34.01
N ILE A 447 14.39 24.48 -33.20
CA ILE A 447 14.91 25.77 -33.68
C ILE A 447 16.19 25.57 -34.50
N ALA A 448 16.99 24.55 -34.20
CA ALA A 448 18.19 24.24 -34.96
C ALA A 448 17.89 23.71 -36.37
N HIS A 449 16.67 23.19 -36.60
CA HIS A 449 16.22 22.65 -37.88
C HIS A 449 15.37 23.63 -38.71
N LEU A 450 15.30 24.92 -38.35
CA LEU A 450 14.41 25.87 -39.04
C LEU A 450 14.64 25.96 -40.55
N ASP A 451 15.87 25.86 -41.03
CA ASP A 451 16.18 25.92 -42.47
C ASP A 451 15.63 24.68 -43.20
N GLU A 452 15.80 23.49 -42.63
CA GLU A 452 15.26 22.23 -43.15
C GLU A 452 13.72 22.25 -43.13
N ILE A 453 13.13 22.66 -42.01
CA ILE A 453 11.68 22.78 -41.85
C ILE A 453 11.10 23.78 -42.86
N ASN A 454 11.75 24.93 -43.06
CA ASN A 454 11.29 25.92 -44.03
C ASN A 454 11.42 25.43 -45.48
N ALA A 455 12.40 24.58 -45.79
CA ALA A 455 12.49 23.92 -47.08
C ALA A 455 11.29 22.97 -47.30
N ASP A 456 10.93 22.18 -46.29
CA ASP A 456 9.76 21.28 -46.33
C ASP A 456 8.44 22.06 -46.46
N LEU A 457 8.27 23.13 -45.67
CA LEU A 457 7.08 23.99 -45.73
C LEU A 457 6.92 24.64 -47.10
N LYS A 458 8.02 25.17 -47.66
CA LYS A 458 8.03 25.75 -49.01
C LYS A 458 7.69 24.71 -50.07
N ALA A 459 8.22 23.49 -49.96
CA ALA A 459 7.88 22.39 -50.86
C ALA A 459 6.38 22.02 -50.78
N ALA A 460 5.77 22.17 -49.60
CA ALA A 460 4.34 21.98 -49.37
C ALA A 460 3.47 23.21 -49.68
N GLY A 461 4.05 24.34 -50.10
CA GLY A 461 3.33 25.58 -50.42
C GLY A 461 2.91 26.43 -49.23
N TYR A 462 3.49 26.21 -48.06
CA TYR A 462 3.28 27.00 -46.85
C TYR A 462 4.30 28.13 -46.69
N ASP A 463 3.94 29.13 -45.89
CA ASP A 463 4.83 30.22 -45.50
C ASP A 463 5.95 29.75 -44.58
N GLU A 464 7.11 30.40 -44.66
CA GLU A 464 8.27 30.13 -43.80
C GLU A 464 8.00 30.53 -42.34
N LEU A 465 8.42 29.68 -41.41
CA LEU A 465 8.50 29.98 -40.00
C LEU A 465 9.64 30.98 -39.74
N LYS A 466 9.33 32.00 -38.95
CA LYS A 466 10.31 32.99 -38.48
C LYS A 466 10.34 32.99 -36.96
N LYS A 467 11.53 32.82 -36.39
CA LYS A 467 11.74 33.08 -34.97
C LYS A 467 11.51 34.58 -34.73
N LYS A 468 10.56 34.92 -33.84
CA LYS A 468 10.43 36.32 -33.39
C LYS A 468 11.76 36.74 -32.77
N SER A 469 12.40 37.76 -33.33
CA SER A 469 13.49 38.45 -32.63
C SER A 469 12.89 39.11 -31.39
N GLY A 470 13.44 38.79 -30.23
CA GLY A 470 13.01 39.36 -28.94
C GLY A 470 13.27 40.86 -28.85
#